data_AF-A0A265Q3G9-F1
#
_entry.id   AF-A0A265Q3G9-F1
#
_cell.length_a   1.000
_cell.length_b   1.000
_cell.length_c   1.000
_cell.angle_alpha   90.00
_cell.angle_beta   90.00
_cell.angle_gamma   90.00
#
_symmetry.space_group_name_H-M   'P 1'
#
loop_
_entity.id
_entity.type
_entity.pdbx_description
1 polymer ?
#
loop_
_entity_poly.entity_id
_entity_poly.type
_entity_poly.pdbx_seq_one_letter_code
_entity_poly.pdbx_strand_id
1 'polypeptide(L)'
;MTKDYYKETEYLLYNYKMFEISIENMEQEIEYLEKEDGMTGISYDGISTSPTHKFSSITEDAALSNSEKIQFLQRNIERNRRQLEKIDRAMMGLSEVERIILEQKYIEGKQWWQVAHKAGYSERQCRNIRKDAINKMIIGIFGDKALK
;
A
#
# COMPACT_ATOMS: atom_id res chain seq x y z
N MET A 1 9.20 23.02 -1.61
CA MET A 1 8.74 21.64 -1.42
C MET A 1 9.77 20.91 -0.58
N THR A 2 9.42 20.54 0.65
CA THR A 2 10.32 19.93 1.62
C THR A 2 10.81 18.56 1.14
N LYS A 3 12.09 18.24 1.41
CA LYS A 3 12.75 16.98 1.00
C LYS A 3 12.00 15.72 1.48
N ASP A 4 11.18 15.87 2.51
CA ASP A 4 10.45 14.78 3.15
C ASP A 4 9.28 14.28 2.29
N TYR A 5 8.44 15.18 1.76
CA TYR A 5 7.31 14.79 0.89
C TYR A 5 7.76 14.10 -0.41
N TYR A 6 8.93 14.47 -0.91
CA TYR A 6 9.50 13.83 -2.08
C TYR A 6 9.79 12.35 -1.81
N LYS A 7 10.49 12.06 -0.72
CA LYS A 7 10.80 10.69 -0.32
C LYS A 7 9.54 9.91 0.04
N GLU A 8 8.59 10.56 0.71
CA GLU A 8 7.30 9.95 1.06
C GLU A 8 6.52 9.54 -0.20
N THR A 9 6.49 10.40 -1.22
CA THR A 9 5.86 10.07 -2.50
C THR A 9 6.56 8.91 -3.20
N GLU A 10 7.89 8.87 -3.22
CA GLU A 10 8.63 7.73 -3.77
C GLU A 10 8.34 6.44 -3.00
N TYR A 11 8.27 6.51 -1.67
CA TYR A 11 7.93 5.37 -0.82
C TYR A 11 6.54 4.83 -1.14
N LEU A 12 5.54 5.70 -1.27
CA LEU A 12 4.17 5.32 -1.62
C LEU A 12 4.12 4.63 -2.99
N LEU A 13 4.81 5.18 -3.99
CA LEU A 13 4.83 4.62 -5.34
C LEU A 13 5.55 3.27 -5.40
N TYR A 14 6.69 3.10 -4.72
CA TYR A 14 7.40 1.82 -4.68
C TYR A 14 6.60 0.72 -3.98
N ASN A 15 5.80 1.08 -2.97
CA ASN A 15 5.02 0.12 -2.19
C ASN A 15 3.57 -0.01 -2.68
N TYR A 16 3.22 0.57 -3.83
CA TYR A 16 1.86 0.54 -4.38
C TYR A 16 1.29 -0.89 -4.42
N LYS A 17 2.00 -1.83 -5.07
CA LYS A 17 1.60 -3.25 -5.14
C LYS A 17 1.58 -3.94 -3.78
N MET A 18 2.44 -3.52 -2.86
CA MET A 18 2.49 -4.09 -1.51
C MET A 18 1.29 -3.63 -0.66
N PHE A 19 0.77 -2.44 -0.88
CA PHE A 19 -0.50 -2.01 -0.28
C PHE A 19 -1.69 -2.81 -0.81
N GLU A 20 -1.72 -3.12 -2.11
CA GLU A 20 -2.75 -3.99 -2.70
C GLU A 20 -2.72 -5.39 -2.05
N ILE A 21 -1.55 -6.02 -2.01
CA ILE A 21 -1.36 -7.32 -1.35
C ILE A 21 -1.71 -7.25 0.14
N SER A 22 -1.35 -6.15 0.82
CA SER A 22 -1.68 -5.97 2.23
C SER A 22 -3.20 -5.89 2.46
N ILE A 23 -3.95 -5.25 1.56
CA ILE A 23 -5.41 -5.21 1.64
C ILE A 23 -5.97 -6.63 1.47
N GLU A 24 -5.54 -7.35 0.44
CA GLU A 24 -6.00 -8.72 0.17
C GLU A 24 -5.75 -9.66 1.36
N ASN A 25 -4.55 -9.61 1.94
CA ASN A 25 -4.22 -10.42 3.12
C ASN A 25 -5.11 -10.08 4.33
N MET A 26 -5.41 -8.79 4.56
CA MET A 26 -6.30 -8.39 5.65
C MET A 26 -7.75 -8.81 5.41
N GLU A 27 -8.20 -8.83 4.16
CA GLU A 27 -9.54 -9.33 3.79
C GLU A 27 -9.66 -10.84 4.01
N GLN A 28 -8.64 -11.60 3.63
CA GLN A 28 -8.58 -13.05 3.88
C GLN A 28 -8.57 -13.37 5.38
N GLU A 29 -7.86 -12.57 6.19
CA GLU A 29 -7.84 -12.72 7.65
C GLU A 29 -9.23 -12.46 8.27
N ILE A 30 -9.95 -11.45 7.79
CA ILE A 30 -11.34 -11.21 8.23
C ILE A 30 -12.22 -12.42 7.89
N GLU A 31 -12.12 -12.96 6.67
CA GLU A 31 -12.89 -14.14 6.26
C GLU A 31 -12.59 -15.36 7.15
N TYR A 32 -11.33 -15.55 7.54
CA TYR A 32 -10.93 -16.62 8.47
C TYR A 32 -11.56 -16.42 9.85
N LEU A 33 -11.46 -15.22 10.43
CA LEU A 33 -12.01 -14.90 11.75
C LEU A 33 -13.53 -15.03 11.80
N GLU A 34 -14.23 -14.64 10.73
CA GLU A 34 -15.70 -14.79 10.62
C GLU A 34 -16.12 -16.26 10.54
N LYS A 35 -15.33 -17.12 9.87
CA LYS A 35 -15.59 -18.57 9.80
C LYS A 35 -15.32 -19.27 11.13
N GLU A 36 -14.25 -18.91 11.84
CA GLU A 36 -13.98 -19.45 13.18
C GLU A 36 -15.13 -19.15 14.15
N ASP A 37 -15.64 -17.90 14.14
CA ASP A 37 -16.76 -17.49 15.01
C ASP A 37 -18.09 -18.14 14.58
N GLY A 38 -18.23 -18.51 13.30
CA GLY A 38 -19.33 -19.32 12.80
C GLY A 38 -19.24 -20.81 13.17
N MET A 39 -18.02 -21.34 13.38
CA MET A 39 -17.80 -22.73 13.78
C MET A 39 -17.85 -22.95 15.30
N THR A 40 -17.61 -21.93 16.12
CA THR A 40 -17.79 -21.97 17.58
C THR A 40 -19.25 -22.11 18.03
N GLY A 41 -20.21 -22.08 17.09
CA GLY A 41 -21.60 -22.54 17.30
C GLY A 41 -21.75 -24.05 17.55
N ILE A 42 -20.68 -24.84 17.39
CA ILE A 42 -20.62 -26.22 17.85
C ILE A 42 -19.59 -26.30 18.99
N SER A 43 -20.10 -26.35 20.22
CA SER A 43 -19.28 -26.59 21.41
C SER A 43 -18.56 -27.93 21.26
N TYR A 44 -17.29 -27.90 20.86
CA TYR A 44 -16.40 -29.03 21.04
C TYR A 44 -15.77 -28.92 22.43
N ASP A 45 -16.50 -29.45 23.42
CA ASP A 45 -15.91 -29.89 24.67
C ASP A 45 -14.79 -30.89 24.34
N GLY A 46 -13.55 -30.43 24.50
CA GLY A 46 -12.35 -31.25 24.46
C GLY A 46 -11.83 -31.55 23.05
N ILE A 47 -10.64 -31.02 22.74
CA ILE A 47 -9.43 -31.80 22.46
C ILE A 47 -8.25 -30.81 22.43
N SER A 48 -7.30 -31.03 23.32
CA SER A 48 -5.99 -30.39 23.36
C SER A 48 -5.07 -30.96 22.28
N THR A 49 -4.40 -30.12 21.47
CA THR A 49 -3.14 -30.48 20.81
C THR A 49 -2.21 -29.28 20.58
N SER A 50 -1.20 -29.19 21.45
CA SER A 50 0.22 -28.86 21.25
C SER A 50 0.72 -27.56 20.56
N PRO A 51 1.94 -27.09 20.92
CA PRO A 51 2.38 -25.71 20.75
C PRO A 51 3.51 -25.57 19.73
N THR A 52 3.29 -24.93 18.57
CA THR A 52 4.40 -24.29 17.83
C THR A 52 3.86 -23.31 16.78
N HIS A 53 3.99 -22.01 17.02
CA HIS A 53 4.66 -21.09 16.08
C HIS A 53 4.75 -19.70 16.72
N LYS A 54 5.93 -19.45 17.27
CA LYS A 54 6.34 -18.20 17.88
C LYS A 54 6.53 -17.15 16.77
N PHE A 55 5.49 -16.39 16.45
CA PHE A 55 5.67 -15.08 15.81
C PHE A 55 5.70 -14.02 16.91
N SER A 56 6.93 -13.64 17.27
CA SER A 56 7.22 -12.56 18.18
C SER A 56 6.90 -11.22 17.51
N SER A 57 5.82 -10.57 17.94
CA SER A 57 5.73 -9.15 18.30
C SER A 57 4.26 -8.74 18.30
N ILE A 58 3.64 -8.81 19.48
CA ILE A 58 2.76 -7.80 20.11
C ILE A 58 2.56 -8.34 21.52
N THR A 59 3.52 -8.04 22.39
CA THR A 59 3.31 -8.12 23.83
C THR A 59 2.52 -6.89 24.25
N GLU A 60 1.20 -7.03 24.19
CA GLU A 60 0.19 -6.42 25.06
C GLU A 60 -1.05 -7.31 24.91
N ASP A 61 -0.96 -8.50 25.52
CA ASP A 61 -1.94 -9.58 25.41
C ASP A 61 -3.16 -9.28 26.30
N ALA A 62 -3.94 -8.27 25.91
CA ALA A 62 -5.36 -8.32 26.16
C ALA A 62 -5.93 -9.15 25.02
N ALA A 63 -6.53 -10.31 25.33
CA ALA A 63 -7.19 -11.15 24.35
C ALA A 63 -8.33 -10.39 23.67
N LEU A 64 -8.02 -9.67 22.58
CA LEU A 64 -9.00 -8.98 21.75
C LEU A 64 -9.94 -10.04 21.17
N SER A 65 -11.24 -9.78 21.29
CA SER A 65 -12.25 -10.61 20.65
C SER A 65 -12.07 -10.61 19.13
N ASN A 66 -12.54 -11.66 18.45
CA ASN A 66 -12.52 -11.73 16.99
C ASN A 66 -13.22 -10.50 16.37
N SER A 67 -14.29 -10.01 17.02
CA SER A 67 -15.00 -8.79 16.60
C SER A 67 -14.12 -7.54 16.60
N GLU A 68 -13.28 -7.34 17.62
CA GLU A 68 -12.39 -6.18 17.71
C GLU A 68 -11.24 -6.28 16.69
N LYS A 69 -10.72 -7.49 16.46
CA LYS A 69 -9.71 -7.75 15.41
C LYS A 69 -10.26 -7.44 14.03
N ILE A 70 -11.48 -7.90 13.71
CA ILE A 70 -12.15 -7.61 12.43
C ILE A 70 -12.31 -6.10 12.25
N GLN A 71 -12.81 -5.38 13.25
CA GLN A 71 -12.94 -3.93 13.17
C GLN A 71 -11.60 -3.23 12.95
N PHE A 72 -10.53 -3.69 13.60
CA PHE A 72 -9.18 -3.15 13.40
C PHE A 72 -8.68 -3.37 11.96
N LEU A 73 -8.83 -4.59 11.43
CA LEU A 73 -8.45 -4.93 10.06
C LEU A 73 -9.24 -4.11 9.04
N GLN A 74 -10.57 -3.97 9.21
CA GLN A 74 -11.42 -3.16 8.34
C GLN A 74 -10.97 -1.69 8.28
N ARG A 75 -10.64 -1.09 9.44
CA ARG A 75 -10.11 0.29 9.48
C ARG A 75 -8.78 0.42 8.73
N ASN A 76 -7.89 -0.56 8.84
CA ASN A 76 -6.61 -0.56 8.13
C ASN A 76 -6.78 -0.76 6.63
N ILE A 77 -7.68 -1.65 6.20
CA ILE A 77 -8.07 -1.83 4.79
C ILE A 77 -8.56 -0.51 4.23
N GLU A 78 -9.51 0.15 4.90
CA GLU A 78 -10.06 1.42 4.43
C GLU A 78 -8.97 2.50 4.32
N ARG A 79 -8.05 2.57 5.30
CA ARG A 79 -6.91 3.50 5.25
C ARG A 79 -6.02 3.23 4.04
N ASN A 80 -5.65 1.97 3.79
CA ASN A 80 -4.78 1.61 2.67
C ASN A 80 -5.48 1.86 1.33
N ARG A 81 -6.78 1.53 1.21
CA ARG A 81 -7.59 1.83 0.01
C ARG A 81 -7.63 3.31 -0.30
N ARG A 82 -7.97 4.14 0.69
CA ARG A 82 -7.96 5.60 0.55
C ARG A 82 -6.60 6.15 0.13
N GLN A 83 -5.50 5.50 0.55
CA GLN A 83 -4.16 5.89 0.14
C GLN A 83 -3.89 5.53 -1.32
N LEU A 84 -4.24 4.33 -1.77
CA LEU A 84 -4.16 3.91 -3.17
C LEU A 84 -4.98 4.84 -4.07
N GLU A 85 -6.24 5.11 -3.71
CA GLU A 85 -7.12 6.01 -4.45
C GLU A 85 -6.57 7.43 -4.60
N LYS A 86 -5.79 7.92 -3.63
CA LYS A 86 -5.10 9.21 -3.75
C LYS A 86 -3.98 9.14 -4.78
N ILE A 87 -3.20 8.07 -4.78
CA ILE A 87 -2.13 7.84 -5.76
C ILE A 87 -2.74 7.77 -7.16
N ASP A 88 -3.81 6.99 -7.35
CA ASP A 88 -4.46 6.82 -8.64
C ASP A 88 -5.01 8.14 -9.19
N ARG A 89 -5.73 8.91 -8.37
CA ARG A 89 -6.24 10.23 -8.76
C ARG A 89 -5.12 11.21 -9.07
N ALA A 90 -4.02 11.18 -8.32
CA ALA A 90 -2.87 12.02 -8.63
C ALA A 90 -2.20 11.61 -9.96
N MET A 91 -2.08 10.31 -10.24
CA MET A 91 -1.58 9.77 -11.52
C MET A 91 -2.49 10.15 -12.70
N MET A 92 -3.80 10.30 -12.48
CA MET A 92 -4.75 10.77 -13.49
C MET A 92 -4.44 12.20 -13.97
N GLY A 93 -3.92 13.06 -13.09
CA GLY A 93 -3.55 14.44 -13.42
C GLY A 93 -2.21 14.60 -14.15
N LEU A 94 -1.45 13.51 -14.31
CA LEU A 94 -0.19 13.52 -15.06
C LEU A 94 -0.42 13.36 -16.56
N SER A 95 0.52 13.88 -17.35
CA SER A 95 0.59 13.53 -18.78
C SER A 95 0.90 12.04 -18.97
N GLU A 96 0.57 11.52 -20.16
CA GLU A 96 0.80 10.11 -20.49
C GLU A 96 2.27 9.71 -20.30
N VAL A 97 3.20 10.53 -20.77
CA VAL A 97 4.65 10.28 -20.64
C VAL A 97 5.08 10.24 -19.18
N GLU A 98 4.61 11.19 -18.36
CA GLU A 98 4.91 11.21 -16.92
C GLU A 98 4.38 9.94 -16.24
N ARG A 99 3.15 9.55 -16.55
CA ARG A 99 2.53 8.34 -16.00
C ARG A 99 3.31 7.08 -16.37
N ILE A 100 3.66 6.91 -17.65
CA ILE A 100 4.47 5.78 -18.13
C ILE A 100 5.79 5.71 -17.37
N ILE A 101 6.48 6.84 -17.21
CA ILE A 101 7.76 6.88 -16.51
C ILE A 101 7.60 6.46 -15.05
N LEU A 102 6.59 6.97 -14.33
CA LEU A 102 6.37 6.62 -12.93
C LEU A 102 5.94 5.15 -12.76
N GLU A 103 5.00 4.67 -13.56
CA GLU A 103 4.56 3.27 -13.55
C GLU A 103 5.73 2.33 -13.81
N GLN A 104 6.48 2.54 -14.90
CA GLN A 104 7.61 1.66 -15.22
C GLN A 104 8.69 1.70 -14.15
N LYS A 105 8.98 2.89 -13.61
CA LYS A 105 10.11 3.04 -12.69
C LYS A 105 9.79 2.54 -11.28
N TYR A 106 8.62 2.89 -10.76
CA TYR A 106 8.27 2.67 -9.34
C TYR A 106 7.37 1.45 -9.14
N ILE A 107 6.36 1.26 -9.99
CA ILE A 107 5.37 0.18 -9.85
C ILE A 107 5.89 -1.12 -10.47
N GLU A 108 6.56 -1.03 -11.62
CA GLU A 108 7.13 -2.18 -12.34
C GLU A 108 8.62 -2.43 -12.03
N GLY A 109 9.26 -1.52 -11.29
CA GLY A 109 10.66 -1.67 -10.87
C GLY A 109 11.68 -1.73 -12.03
N LYS A 110 11.34 -1.19 -13.22
CA LYS A 110 12.20 -1.28 -14.40
C LYS A 110 13.48 -0.44 -14.28
N GLN A 111 14.49 -0.87 -15.03
CA GLN A 111 15.74 -0.12 -15.18
C GLN A 111 15.54 1.09 -16.10
N TRP A 112 16.39 2.11 -15.95
CA TRP A 112 16.24 3.36 -16.68
C TRP A 112 16.25 3.22 -18.20
N TRP A 113 17.07 2.31 -18.75
CA TRP A 113 17.09 2.05 -20.19
C TRP A 113 15.75 1.48 -20.70
N GLN A 114 15.06 0.64 -19.92
CA GLN A 114 13.74 0.10 -20.27
C GLN A 114 12.67 1.20 -20.20
N VAL A 115 12.73 2.04 -19.16
CA VAL A 115 11.84 3.20 -19.00
C VAL A 115 12.02 4.15 -20.18
N ALA A 116 13.26 4.48 -20.52
CA ALA A 116 13.63 5.35 -21.64
C ALA A 116 13.11 4.81 -22.98
N HIS A 117 13.33 3.52 -23.22
CA HIS A 117 12.82 2.84 -24.41
C HIS A 117 11.30 2.94 -24.52
N LYS A 118 10.55 2.67 -23.44
CA LYS A 118 9.08 2.73 -23.46
C LYS A 118 8.55 4.16 -23.57
N ALA A 119 9.22 5.12 -22.93
CA ALA A 119 8.80 6.53 -22.95
C ALA A 119 9.19 7.26 -24.24
N GLY A 120 10.11 6.72 -25.05
CA GLY A 120 10.58 7.39 -26.27
C GLY A 120 11.54 8.55 -26.02
N TYR A 121 12.24 8.56 -24.88
CA TYR A 121 13.16 9.62 -24.48
C TYR A 121 14.50 9.06 -24.01
N SER A 122 15.53 9.91 -23.91
CA SER A 122 16.79 9.51 -23.26
C SER A 122 16.58 9.26 -21.77
N GLU A 123 17.45 8.44 -21.14
CA GLU A 123 17.41 8.22 -19.68
C GLU A 123 17.48 9.52 -18.89
N ARG A 124 18.34 10.45 -19.34
CA ARG A 124 18.49 11.77 -18.71
C ARG A 124 17.18 12.53 -18.75
N GLN A 125 16.50 12.55 -19.90
CA GLN A 125 15.23 13.25 -20.04
C GLN A 125 14.14 12.57 -19.22
N CYS A 126 14.10 11.23 -19.16
CA CYS A 126 13.16 10.52 -18.30
C CYS A 126 13.35 10.85 -16.82
N ARG A 127 14.60 10.98 -16.34
CA ARG A 127 14.90 11.38 -14.95
C ARG A 127 14.42 12.80 -14.64
N ASN A 128 14.50 13.71 -15.61
CA ASN A 128 13.98 15.07 -15.48
C ASN A 128 12.46 15.07 -15.42
N ILE A 129 11.79 14.43 -16.39
CA ILE A 129 10.32 14.32 -16.41
C ILE A 129 9.80 13.67 -15.13
N ARG A 130 10.47 12.60 -14.66
CA ARG A 130 10.15 11.94 -13.39
C ARG A 130 10.19 12.91 -12.20
N LYS A 131 11.20 13.79 -12.14
CA LYS A 131 11.32 14.77 -11.04
C LYS A 131 10.11 15.71 -11.03
N ASP A 132 9.70 16.19 -12.19
CA ASP A 132 8.54 17.09 -12.32
C ASP A 132 7.23 16.35 -12.04
N ALA A 133 7.09 15.12 -12.51
CA ALA A 133 5.97 14.24 -12.22
C ALA A 133 5.81 14.00 -10.71
N ILE A 134 6.90 13.71 -9.98
CA ILE A 134 6.85 13.54 -8.51
C ILE A 134 6.41 14.83 -7.82
N ASN A 135 6.86 16.00 -8.28
CA ASN A 135 6.40 17.27 -7.71
C ASN A 135 4.89 17.47 -7.91
N LYS A 136 4.32 17.07 -9.05
CA LYS A 136 2.87 17.08 -9.27
C LYS A 136 2.15 16.07 -8.36
N MET A 137 2.70 14.87 -8.22
CA MET A 137 2.16 13.83 -7.32
C MET A 137 2.12 14.29 -5.87
N ILE A 138 3.15 14.99 -5.39
CA ILE A 138 3.19 15.54 -4.04
C ILE A 138 1.99 16.47 -3.80
N ILE A 139 1.69 17.37 -4.75
CA ILE A 139 0.53 18.26 -4.65
C ILE A 139 -0.77 17.45 -4.71
N GLY A 140 -0.87 16.46 -5.60
CA GLY A 140 -2.05 15.61 -5.75
C GLY A 140 -2.37 14.76 -4.50
N ILE A 141 -1.35 14.27 -3.79
CA ILE A 141 -1.51 13.38 -2.61
C ILE A 141 -1.69 14.19 -1.32
N PHE A 142 -0.90 15.24 -1.13
CA PHE A 142 -0.82 15.97 0.16
C PHE A 142 -1.53 17.33 0.14
N GLY A 143 -1.89 17.85 -1.04
CA GLY A 143 -2.54 19.15 -1.21
C GLY A 143 -1.67 20.31 -0.71
N ASP A 144 -2.34 21.35 -0.22
CA ASP A 144 -1.71 22.61 0.24
C ASP A 144 -0.69 22.42 1.37
N LYS A 145 -0.73 21.28 2.08
CA LYS A 145 0.25 20.95 3.13
C LYS A 145 1.66 20.81 2.60
N ALA A 146 1.84 20.50 1.31
CA ALA A 146 3.15 20.37 0.68
C ALA A 146 3.74 21.69 0.15
N LEU A 147 2.92 22.76 0.13
CA LEU A 147 3.32 24.11 -0.31
C LEU A 147 3.81 24.99 0.83
N LYS A 148 3.54 24.60 2.08
CA LYS A 148 4.02 25.25 3.31
C LYS A 148 5.38 24.66 3.72
#